data_AF-A0A8B6E3C3-F1
#
_entry.id   AF-A0A8B6E3C3-F1
#
_cell.length_a   1.000
_cell.length_b   1.000
_cell.length_c   1.000
_cell.angle_alpha   90.00
_cell.angle_beta   90.00
_cell.angle_gamma   90.00
#
_symmetry.space_group_name_H-M   'P 1'
#
loop_
_entity.id
_entity.type
_entity.pdbx_description
1 polymer ?
#
loop_
_entity_poly.entity_id
_entity_poly.type
_entity_poly.pdbx_seq_one_letter_code
_entity_poly.pdbx_strand_id
1 'polypeptide(L)'
;MTLGRQMYPSRGDFFLRKFEEATSTPFGYLLVDLKARTPEASRLRTEVLQIGQGETHDEKKEDTHLSEDESSVSSDEDMADETTDLSSDDAERREDLIACRDCGVVFAHLRGLEAHSQQGCGKKNGIVLPMTGKDVEDALSGLPVTVCCAEDLPSYVSDRPRTFVVNTDNCDQKGSHWVAFHFPASGPPEFFDSLGRYPETYQRYFRNVLIVNGPEYCVVGNQIQPDDSNTCGLYCIYYVKLRCRGLEMKDIIRTFSSTDLIKNDSKLVALFG
;
A
#
# COMPACT_ATOMS: atom_id res chain seq x y z
N MET A 1 -25.44 -16.44 8.67
CA MET A 1 -26.24 -15.21 8.44
C MET A 1 -25.57 -14.39 7.35
N THR A 2 -26.31 -13.82 6.40
CA THR A 2 -25.75 -12.97 5.34
C THR A 2 -25.73 -11.51 5.77
N LEU A 3 -24.75 -10.74 5.29
CA LEU A 3 -24.58 -9.31 5.63
C LEU A 3 -25.89 -8.50 5.43
N GLY A 4 -26.60 -8.73 4.34
CA GLY A 4 -27.88 -8.06 4.07
C GLY A 4 -28.95 -8.32 5.15
N ARG A 5 -29.02 -9.53 5.72
CA ARG A 5 -29.93 -9.85 6.84
C ARG A 5 -29.45 -9.29 8.18
N GLN A 6 -28.16 -9.06 8.36
CA GLN A 6 -27.63 -8.41 9.56
C GLN A 6 -27.90 -6.90 9.54
N MET A 7 -27.77 -6.27 8.37
CA MET A 7 -28.03 -4.84 8.19
C MET A 7 -29.52 -4.52 8.10
N TYR A 8 -30.33 -5.40 7.51
CA TYR A 8 -31.76 -5.23 7.30
C TYR A 8 -32.53 -6.48 7.73
N PRO A 9 -32.65 -6.77 9.05
CA PRO A 9 -33.27 -8.01 9.55
C PRO A 9 -34.68 -8.26 9.04
N SER A 10 -35.46 -7.19 8.83
CA SER A 10 -36.84 -7.24 8.37
C SER A 10 -37.02 -6.87 6.88
N ARG A 11 -35.92 -6.56 6.17
CA ARG A 11 -35.93 -6.03 4.78
C ARG A 11 -34.78 -6.58 3.93
N GLY A 12 -34.55 -7.89 3.97
CA GLY A 12 -33.44 -8.52 3.26
C GLY A 12 -33.48 -8.36 1.73
N ASP A 13 -34.67 -8.14 1.17
CA ASP A 13 -34.92 -7.87 -0.25
C ASP A 13 -34.41 -6.48 -0.68
N PHE A 14 -34.37 -5.51 0.23
CA PHE A 14 -33.90 -4.15 -0.05
C PHE A 14 -32.41 -4.15 -0.43
N PHE A 15 -31.59 -4.91 0.29
CA PHE A 15 -30.16 -5.04 -0.01
C PHE A 15 -29.93 -5.69 -1.38
N LEU A 16 -30.68 -6.75 -1.69
CA LEU A 16 -30.56 -7.45 -2.97
C LEU A 16 -30.97 -6.55 -4.15
N ARG A 17 -32.06 -5.79 -4.02
CA ARG A 17 -32.47 -4.82 -5.04
C ARG A 17 -31.39 -3.76 -5.31
N LYS A 18 -30.78 -3.21 -4.26
CA LYS A 18 -29.68 -2.23 -4.41
C LYS A 18 -28.42 -2.85 -5.03
N PHE A 19 -28.15 -4.12 -4.75
CA PHE A 19 -27.07 -4.84 -5.39
C PHE A 19 -27.33 -5.10 -6.88
N GLU A 20 -28.54 -5.51 -7.25
CA GLU A 20 -28.96 -5.70 -8.64
C GLU A 20 -28.93 -4.36 -9.41
N GLU A 21 -29.44 -3.28 -8.83
CA GLU A 21 -29.34 -1.92 -9.40
C GLU A 21 -27.87 -1.55 -9.66
N ALA A 22 -27.00 -1.73 -8.67
CA ALA A 22 -25.58 -1.40 -8.79
C ALA A 22 -24.85 -2.25 -9.83
N THR A 23 -25.22 -3.52 -9.99
CA THR A 23 -24.57 -4.45 -10.94
C THR A 23 -25.20 -4.48 -12.33
N SER A 24 -26.33 -3.79 -12.52
CA SER A 24 -27.00 -3.65 -13.82
C SER A 24 -26.21 -2.82 -14.84
N THR A 25 -25.20 -2.06 -14.39
CA THR A 25 -24.32 -1.24 -15.24
C THR A 25 -22.90 -1.82 -15.27
N PRO A 26 -22.19 -1.79 -16.42
CA PRO A 26 -20.79 -2.19 -16.48
C PRO A 26 -19.93 -1.35 -15.53
N PHE A 27 -19.09 -2.03 -14.74
CA PHE A 27 -18.25 -1.41 -13.69
C PHE A 27 -19.04 -0.71 -12.57
N GLY A 28 -20.33 -1.00 -12.43
CA GLY A 28 -21.13 -0.49 -11.32
C GLY A 28 -20.69 -1.04 -9.96
N TYR A 29 -20.89 -0.25 -8.91
CA TYR A 29 -20.48 -0.57 -7.55
C TYR A 29 -21.57 -0.18 -6.56
N LEU A 30 -21.64 -0.92 -5.46
CA LEU A 30 -22.49 -0.61 -4.31
C LEU A 30 -21.60 -0.27 -3.11
N LEU A 31 -21.63 0.99 -2.67
CA LEU A 31 -21.00 1.39 -1.42
C LEU A 31 -21.89 0.96 -0.25
N VAL A 32 -21.31 0.22 0.69
CA VAL A 32 -21.97 -0.25 1.91
C VAL A 32 -21.32 0.42 3.12
N ASP A 33 -22.05 1.32 3.79
CA ASP A 33 -21.58 2.00 5.01
C ASP A 33 -22.03 1.26 6.28
N LEU A 34 -21.05 0.72 6.99
CA LEU A 34 -21.24 -0.08 8.20
C LEU A 34 -21.16 0.73 9.50
N LYS A 35 -20.94 2.05 9.45
CA LYS A 35 -20.88 2.88 10.67
C LYS A 35 -22.22 2.84 11.42
N ALA A 36 -22.18 2.64 12.73
CA ALA A 36 -23.39 2.53 13.56
C ALA A 36 -24.29 3.77 13.48
N ARG A 37 -23.70 4.96 13.28
CA ARG A 37 -24.40 6.25 13.23
C ARG A 37 -24.92 6.65 11.84
N THR A 38 -24.62 5.90 10.79
CA THR A 38 -25.11 6.23 9.43
C THR A 38 -26.60 5.93 9.33
N PRO A 39 -27.45 6.88 8.91
CA PRO A 39 -28.88 6.64 8.70
C PRO A 39 -29.12 5.51 7.70
N GLU A 40 -30.15 4.68 7.92
CA GLU A 40 -30.44 3.50 7.10
C GLU A 40 -30.50 3.81 5.60
N ALA A 41 -31.18 4.89 5.21
CA ALA A 41 -31.32 5.33 3.83
C ALA A 41 -29.99 5.71 3.14
N SER A 42 -28.96 6.04 3.92
CA SER A 42 -27.63 6.46 3.42
C SER A 42 -26.60 5.32 3.44
N ARG A 43 -26.96 4.13 3.92
CA ARG A 43 -26.04 2.99 4.07
C ARG A 43 -25.70 2.30 2.76
N LEU A 44 -26.60 2.33 1.77
CA LEU A 44 -26.41 1.71 0.46
C LEU A 44 -26.43 2.80 -0.61
N ARG A 45 -25.29 3.06 -1.24
CA ARG A 45 -25.16 4.14 -2.23
C ARG A 45 -24.47 3.67 -3.49
N THR A 46 -25.01 4.08 -4.62
CA THR A 46 -24.35 4.05 -5.93
C THR A 46 -23.86 5.47 -6.25
N GLU A 47 -22.98 5.64 -7.23
CA GLU A 47 -22.63 6.95 -7.81
C GLU A 47 -21.85 7.96 -6.93
N VAL A 48 -21.36 7.55 -5.75
CA VAL A 48 -20.51 8.39 -4.87
C VAL A 48 -19.21 8.88 -5.54
N LEU A 49 -18.76 8.19 -6.59
CA LEU A 49 -17.53 8.48 -7.34
C LEU A 49 -17.77 9.30 -8.62
N GLN A 50 -19.01 9.64 -8.98
CA GLN A 50 -19.29 10.49 -10.14
C GLN A 50 -19.19 11.97 -9.75
N ILE A 51 -17.97 12.51 -9.70
CA ILE A 51 -17.76 13.95 -9.60
C ILE A 51 -17.57 14.48 -11.02
N GLY A 52 -18.62 15.10 -11.58
CA GLY A 52 -18.46 15.85 -12.83
C GLY A 52 -19.66 15.98 -13.77
N GLN A 53 -20.92 16.02 -13.32
CA GLN A 53 -22.02 16.66 -14.06
C GLN A 53 -22.97 17.35 -13.08
N GLY A 54 -23.45 18.53 -13.48
CA GLY A 54 -23.93 19.60 -12.60
C GLY A 54 -25.16 19.30 -11.73
N GLU A 55 -25.32 20.19 -10.76
CA GLU A 55 -26.47 20.31 -9.88
C GLU A 55 -27.79 20.30 -10.64
N THR A 56 -28.71 19.42 -10.23
CA THR A 56 -30.14 19.73 -10.25
C THR A 56 -30.74 19.30 -8.93
N HIS A 57 -31.18 20.31 -8.17
CA HIS A 57 -32.15 20.19 -7.08
C HIS A 57 -33.33 19.31 -7.51
N ASP A 58 -33.73 18.36 -6.67
CA ASP A 58 -35.15 18.06 -6.49
C ASP A 58 -35.41 17.61 -5.05
N GLU A 59 -36.00 18.52 -4.28
CA GLU A 59 -36.60 18.23 -2.98
C GLU A 59 -37.89 17.45 -3.20
N LYS A 60 -37.99 16.24 -2.64
CA LYS A 60 -39.31 15.72 -2.24
C LYS A 60 -39.28 15.17 -0.81
N LYS A 61 -39.98 15.91 0.04
CA LYS A 61 -40.52 15.53 1.34
C LYS A 61 -41.24 14.19 1.28
N GLU A 62 -41.09 13.39 2.32
CA GLU A 62 -42.25 12.75 2.94
C GLU A 62 -42.04 12.60 4.45
N ASP A 63 -43.07 13.04 5.17
CA ASP A 63 -43.23 13.21 6.60
C ASP A 63 -43.53 11.89 7.35
N THR A 64 -43.63 12.02 8.68
CA THR A 64 -44.32 11.13 9.67
C THR A 64 -43.42 10.11 10.40
N HIS A 65 -43.47 9.91 11.72
CA HIS A 65 -44.12 10.59 12.86
C HIS A 65 -43.50 10.00 14.14
N LEU A 66 -43.34 10.86 15.15
CA LEU A 66 -43.14 10.66 16.60
C LEU A 66 -43.22 9.24 17.20
N SER A 67 -42.26 8.92 18.08
CA SER A 67 -42.56 8.82 19.53
C SER A 67 -41.29 8.84 20.37
N GLU A 68 -41.29 9.74 21.34
CA GLU A 68 -40.42 9.80 22.51
C GLU A 68 -40.55 8.52 23.34
N ASP A 69 -39.47 8.11 24.01
CA ASP A 69 -39.59 7.68 25.40
C ASP A 69 -38.23 7.78 26.10
N GLU A 70 -38.22 8.60 27.15
CA GLU A 70 -37.18 8.65 28.16
C GLU A 70 -37.39 7.53 29.17
N SER A 71 -36.30 6.93 29.66
CA SER A 71 -36.23 6.60 31.09
C SER A 71 -34.77 6.45 31.54
N SER A 72 -34.42 7.34 32.45
CA SER A 72 -33.36 7.20 33.46
C SER A 72 -33.52 5.92 34.30
N VAL A 73 -32.42 5.42 34.88
CA VAL A 73 -32.24 5.20 36.33
C VAL A 73 -30.82 4.64 36.59
N SER A 74 -30.28 5.09 37.73
CA SER A 74 -29.03 4.81 38.46
C SER A 74 -28.72 3.31 38.68
N SER A 75 -27.61 2.84 39.28
CA SER A 75 -26.70 3.38 40.30
C SER A 75 -25.50 2.41 40.44
N ASP A 76 -24.46 2.90 41.09
CA ASP A 76 -23.20 2.26 41.50
C ASP A 76 -23.32 0.92 42.28
N GLU A 77 -22.32 0.05 42.19
CA GLU A 77 -21.35 -0.26 43.27
C GLU A 77 -20.58 -1.59 43.04
N ASP A 78 -19.37 -1.59 43.61
CA ASP A 78 -18.25 -2.54 43.53
C ASP A 78 -18.55 -4.00 43.91
N MET A 79 -17.69 -4.93 43.45
CA MET A 79 -17.21 -6.07 44.25
C MET A 79 -16.01 -6.77 43.56
N ALA A 80 -15.10 -7.26 44.41
CA ALA A 80 -13.72 -7.62 44.15
C ALA A 80 -13.48 -9.03 43.60
N ASP A 81 -12.27 -9.18 43.04
CA ASP A 81 -11.31 -10.28 43.17
C ASP A 81 -11.80 -11.74 43.09
N GLU A 82 -11.44 -12.43 42.02
CA GLU A 82 -11.05 -13.83 42.12
C GLU A 82 -10.06 -14.23 41.03
N THR A 83 -8.85 -14.56 41.47
CA THR A 83 -7.84 -15.33 40.74
C THR A 83 -8.39 -16.68 40.30
N THR A 84 -8.19 -17.10 39.05
CA THR A 84 -7.91 -18.51 38.70
C THR A 84 -7.38 -18.66 37.27
N ASP A 85 -6.20 -19.27 37.19
CA ASP A 85 -5.74 -20.27 36.23
C ASP A 85 -6.04 -20.16 34.72
N LEU A 86 -4.94 -19.89 34.00
CA LEU A 86 -4.37 -20.78 32.98
C LEU A 86 -5.37 -21.65 32.19
N SER A 87 -5.68 -21.21 30.98
CA SER A 87 -5.69 -22.13 29.84
C SER A 87 -5.11 -21.46 28.60
N SER A 88 -4.37 -22.29 27.89
CA SER A 88 -3.50 -22.03 26.76
C SER A 88 -4.24 -21.66 25.49
N ASP A 89 -3.45 -21.08 24.58
CA ASP A 89 -3.65 -21.00 23.13
C ASP A 89 -4.13 -19.64 22.63
N ASP A 90 -3.20 -18.67 22.65
CA ASP A 90 -3.02 -17.70 21.56
C ASP A 90 -1.71 -16.91 21.80
N ALA A 91 -0.60 -17.66 21.91
CA ALA A 91 0.73 -17.09 21.78
C ALA A 91 0.97 -16.74 20.31
N GLU A 92 0.63 -15.51 19.95
CA GLU A 92 1.10 -14.87 18.73
C GLU A 92 2.61 -15.13 18.58
N ARG A 93 2.96 -15.80 17.47
CA ARG A 93 4.34 -16.15 17.12
C ARG A 93 5.18 -14.87 17.05
N ARG A 94 5.89 -14.56 18.14
CA ARG A 94 7.15 -13.82 18.04
C ARG A 94 8.07 -14.69 17.19
N GLU A 95 8.30 -14.28 15.95
CA GLU A 95 9.36 -14.87 15.14
C GLU A 95 10.69 -14.57 15.86
N ASP A 96 11.27 -15.60 16.46
CA ASP A 96 12.54 -15.49 17.18
C ASP A 96 13.63 -15.03 16.21
N LEU A 97 13.99 -13.75 16.30
CA LEU A 97 15.08 -13.17 15.54
C LEU A 97 16.38 -13.91 15.88
N ILE A 98 17.09 -14.38 14.86
CA ILE A 98 18.30 -15.17 15.00
C ILE A 98 19.50 -14.25 14.84
N ALA A 99 20.30 -14.11 15.90
CA ALA A 99 21.51 -13.29 15.86
C ALA A 99 22.73 -14.09 15.40
N CYS A 100 23.55 -13.50 14.52
CA CYS A 100 24.89 -13.99 14.24
C CYS A 100 25.75 -13.92 15.50
N ARG A 101 26.39 -15.04 15.88
CA ARG A 101 27.23 -15.13 17.08
C ARG A 101 28.51 -14.29 16.98
N ASP A 102 28.96 -14.00 15.76
CA ASP A 102 30.24 -13.35 15.53
C ASP A 102 30.11 -11.81 15.42
N CYS A 103 28.98 -11.28 14.90
CA CYS A 103 28.77 -9.83 14.75
C CYS A 103 27.49 -9.27 15.39
N GLY A 104 26.60 -10.10 15.92
CA GLY A 104 25.36 -9.66 16.58
C GLY A 104 24.23 -9.21 15.66
N VAL A 105 24.38 -9.31 14.33
CA VAL A 105 23.32 -8.98 13.36
C VAL A 105 22.17 -9.97 13.47
N VAL A 106 20.94 -9.47 13.50
CA VAL A 106 19.71 -10.25 13.65
C VAL A 106 19.05 -10.54 12.29
N PHE A 107 18.50 -11.74 12.14
CA PHE A 107 17.83 -12.21 10.93
C PHE A 107 16.46 -12.78 11.28
N ALA A 108 15.46 -12.51 10.45
CA ALA A 108 14.13 -13.11 10.60
C ALA A 108 14.14 -14.63 10.36
N HIS A 109 15.08 -15.12 9.55
CA HIS A 109 15.15 -16.53 9.16
C HIS A 109 16.58 -17.07 9.08
N LEU A 110 16.73 -18.39 9.26
CA LEU A 110 18.01 -19.11 9.24
C LEU A 110 18.78 -18.92 7.92
N ARG A 111 18.06 -18.82 6.79
CA ARG A 111 18.65 -18.57 5.46
C ARG A 111 19.42 -17.26 5.39
N GLY A 112 18.91 -16.19 6.02
CA GLY A 112 19.60 -14.90 6.06
C GLY A 112 20.90 -14.99 6.87
N LEU A 113 20.89 -15.73 7.98
CA LEU A 113 22.08 -16.00 8.77
C LEU A 113 23.12 -16.86 8.02
N GLU A 114 22.67 -17.88 7.28
CA GLU A 114 23.55 -18.74 6.49
C GLU A 114 24.23 -17.95 5.37
N ALA A 115 23.48 -17.12 4.65
CA ALA A 115 24.02 -16.24 3.62
C ALA A 115 25.05 -15.26 4.21
N HIS A 116 24.74 -14.66 5.36
CA HIS A 116 25.66 -13.80 6.11
C HIS A 116 26.97 -14.52 6.49
N SER A 117 26.85 -15.74 7.03
CA SER A 117 27.99 -16.56 7.44
C SER A 117 28.89 -16.93 6.25
N GLN A 118 28.29 -17.30 5.12
CA GLN A 118 29.02 -17.63 3.89
C GLN A 118 29.74 -16.42 3.27
N GLN A 119 29.25 -15.20 3.49
CA GLN A 119 29.83 -13.96 2.95
C GLN A 119 30.97 -13.38 3.80
N GLY A 120 31.25 -13.97 4.97
CA GLY A 120 32.36 -13.62 5.84
C GLY A 120 31.99 -12.59 6.90
N CYS A 121 31.80 -13.08 8.12
CA CYS A 121 31.58 -12.25 9.30
C CYS A 121 32.88 -11.53 9.69
N GLY A 122 32.90 -10.20 9.71
CA GLY A 122 34.07 -9.40 10.15
C GLY A 122 34.68 -8.45 9.12
N LYS A 123 34.22 -8.46 7.86
CA LYS A 123 34.26 -7.21 7.08
C LYS A 123 33.25 -6.28 7.75
N LYS A 124 33.51 -4.98 7.83
CA LYS A 124 32.43 -3.98 8.00
C LYS A 124 31.55 -4.04 6.73
N ASN A 125 30.87 -5.16 6.52
CA ASN A 125 29.89 -5.31 5.46
C ASN A 125 28.68 -4.54 5.97
N GLY A 126 28.61 -3.30 5.48
CA GLY A 126 27.57 -2.35 5.78
C GLY A 126 26.22 -3.03 5.68
N ILE A 127 25.55 -3.14 6.82
CA ILE A 127 24.12 -3.30 6.84
C ILE A 127 23.60 -2.05 6.13
N VAL A 128 23.11 -2.21 4.91
CA VAL A 128 22.34 -1.15 4.27
C VAL A 128 21.06 -1.05 5.08
N LEU A 129 20.96 0.01 5.86
CA LEU A 129 19.72 0.32 6.56
C LEU A 129 18.67 0.74 5.51
N PRO A 130 17.38 0.49 5.77
CA PRO A 130 16.33 1.04 4.93
C PRO A 130 16.51 2.55 4.79
N MET A 131 16.49 3.04 3.56
CA MET A 131 16.63 4.47 3.30
C MET A 131 15.41 5.22 3.82
N THR A 132 15.64 6.33 4.51
CA THR A 132 14.59 7.30 4.86
C THR A 132 14.20 8.10 3.62
N GLY A 133 13.06 8.80 3.68
CA GLY A 133 12.66 9.71 2.60
C GLY A 133 13.72 10.77 2.32
N LYS A 134 14.35 11.29 3.37
CA LYS A 134 15.46 12.25 3.26
C LYS A 134 16.68 11.66 2.54
N ASP A 135 17.05 10.41 2.83
CA ASP A 135 18.19 9.77 2.14
C ASP A 135 17.92 9.65 0.63
N VAL A 136 16.68 9.31 0.26
CA VAL A 136 16.26 9.21 -1.15
C VAL A 136 16.23 10.59 -1.82
N GLU A 137 15.69 11.61 -1.14
CA GLU A 137 15.68 13.01 -1.59
C GLU A 137 17.10 13.53 -1.84
N ASP A 138 17.99 13.37 -0.86
CA ASP A 138 19.38 13.82 -0.94
C ASP A 138 20.10 13.13 -2.10
N ALA A 139 19.90 11.81 -2.28
CA ALA A 139 20.51 11.04 -3.37
C ALA A 139 20.02 11.42 -4.77
N LEU A 140 18.81 11.99 -4.86
CA LEU A 140 18.15 12.43 -6.10
C LEU A 140 18.13 13.95 -6.28
N SER A 141 18.78 14.68 -5.39
CA SER A 141 18.85 16.14 -5.43
C SER A 141 19.33 16.65 -6.80
N GLY A 142 18.60 17.64 -7.33
CA GLY A 142 18.85 18.24 -8.64
C GLY A 142 18.21 17.50 -9.83
N LEU A 143 17.54 16.37 -9.62
CA LEU A 143 16.76 15.69 -10.65
C LEU A 143 15.27 16.09 -10.58
N PRO A 144 14.53 16.08 -11.71
CA PRO A 144 13.11 16.42 -11.75
C PRO A 144 12.24 15.26 -11.24
N VAL A 145 12.41 14.89 -9.97
CA VAL A 145 11.71 13.80 -9.29
C VAL A 145 11.12 14.30 -7.98
N THR A 146 9.94 13.81 -7.64
CA THR A 146 9.29 14.06 -6.33
C THR A 146 9.45 12.81 -5.47
N VAL A 147 9.90 12.96 -4.24
CA VAL A 147 9.90 11.89 -3.24
C VAL A 147 8.70 12.15 -2.33
N CYS A 148 7.86 11.16 -2.10
CA CYS A 148 6.65 11.33 -1.29
C CYS A 148 6.21 10.01 -0.62
N CYS A 149 5.31 10.10 0.35
CA CYS A 149 4.60 8.93 0.85
C CYS A 149 3.48 8.54 -0.12
N ALA A 150 2.79 7.44 0.18
CA ALA A 150 1.71 6.96 -0.68
C ALA A 150 0.59 8.02 -0.83
N GLU A 151 0.10 8.57 0.28
CA GLU A 151 -1.05 9.50 0.31
C GLU A 151 -0.84 10.77 -0.53
N ASP A 152 0.41 11.19 -0.72
CA ASP A 152 0.79 12.36 -1.47
C ASP A 152 0.96 12.10 -2.98
N LEU A 153 0.86 10.84 -3.43
CA LEU A 153 0.91 10.50 -4.85
C LEU A 153 -0.37 11.00 -5.56
N PRO A 154 -0.27 11.94 -6.53
CA PRO A 154 -1.45 12.44 -7.22
C PRO A 154 -2.13 11.35 -8.06
N SER A 155 -3.46 11.38 -8.11
CA SER A 155 -4.26 10.48 -8.95
C SER A 155 -4.12 10.74 -10.45
N TYR A 156 -3.88 12.00 -10.84
CA TYR A 156 -3.70 12.42 -12.23
C TYR A 156 -2.46 13.30 -12.39
N VAL A 157 -1.69 13.06 -13.45
CA VAL A 157 -0.42 13.73 -13.76
C VAL A 157 -0.53 14.42 -15.12
N SER A 158 -0.82 15.72 -15.06
CA SER A 158 -1.08 16.57 -16.22
C SER A 158 0.19 17.05 -16.94
N ASP A 159 1.30 17.12 -16.22
CA ASP A 159 2.56 17.70 -16.62
C ASP A 159 3.61 16.58 -16.76
N ARG A 160 4.05 16.33 -18.00
CA ARG A 160 4.94 15.21 -18.34
C ARG A 160 6.19 15.70 -19.09
N PRO A 161 7.36 15.05 -18.91
CA PRO A 161 7.57 13.85 -18.09
C PRO A 161 7.62 14.15 -16.60
N ARG A 162 7.16 13.22 -15.77
CA ARG A 162 7.14 13.36 -14.31
C ARG A 162 7.47 12.03 -13.65
N THR A 163 8.28 12.07 -12.59
CA THR A 163 8.70 10.90 -11.83
C THR A 163 8.43 11.11 -10.35
N PHE A 164 7.92 10.07 -9.70
CA PHE A 164 7.73 10.00 -8.26
C PHE A 164 8.49 8.79 -7.71
N VAL A 165 9.19 8.97 -6.60
CA VAL A 165 9.67 7.86 -5.76
C VAL A 165 8.80 7.85 -4.53
N VAL A 166 8.04 6.78 -4.38
CA VAL A 166 6.91 6.70 -3.46
C VAL A 166 7.24 5.67 -2.40
N ASN A 167 7.13 6.08 -1.15
CA ASN A 167 7.06 5.12 -0.07
C ASN A 167 5.68 4.45 -0.09
N THR A 168 5.62 3.13 -0.02
CA THR A 168 4.35 2.39 -0.11
C THR A 168 3.42 2.61 1.08
N ASP A 169 3.97 3.05 2.20
CA ASP A 169 3.22 3.34 3.42
C ASP A 169 2.72 4.80 3.43
N ASN A 170 1.76 5.06 4.32
CA ASN A 170 1.26 6.41 4.54
C ASN A 170 2.30 7.30 5.24
N CYS A 171 2.10 8.62 5.19
CA CYS A 171 3.08 9.61 5.67
C CYS A 171 3.40 9.50 7.17
N ASP A 172 2.49 8.93 7.96
CA ASP A 172 2.63 8.71 9.40
C ASP A 172 3.31 7.37 9.76
N GLN A 173 3.65 6.56 8.76
CA GLN A 173 4.24 5.24 8.93
C GLN A 173 5.74 5.26 8.61
N LYS A 174 6.45 4.24 9.11
CA LYS A 174 7.93 4.17 9.05
C LYS A 174 8.46 4.04 7.62
N GLY A 175 7.63 3.59 6.70
CA GLY A 175 7.98 3.40 5.31
C GLY A 175 8.61 2.06 5.02
N SER A 176 7.78 1.09 4.60
CA SER A 176 8.15 -0.32 4.48
C SER A 176 8.83 -0.67 3.16
N HIS A 177 8.55 0.07 2.08
CA HIS A 177 9.09 -0.22 0.75
C HIS A 177 9.11 1.03 -0.12
N TRP A 178 10.05 1.09 -1.08
CA TRP A 178 10.17 2.18 -2.04
C TRP A 178 9.88 1.67 -3.45
N VAL A 179 9.00 2.36 -4.15
CA VAL A 179 8.65 2.12 -5.57
C VAL A 179 8.79 3.41 -6.37
N ALA A 180 8.88 3.33 -7.69
CA ALA A 180 8.89 4.51 -8.53
C ALA A 180 7.73 4.50 -9.55
N PHE A 181 7.08 5.64 -9.70
CA PHE A 181 6.12 5.90 -10.76
C PHE A 181 6.75 6.85 -11.76
N HIS A 182 6.72 6.51 -13.05
CA HIS A 182 7.19 7.40 -14.10
C HIS A 182 6.12 7.59 -15.15
N PHE A 183 5.82 8.85 -15.43
CA PHE A 183 4.86 9.28 -16.44
C PHE A 183 5.66 9.93 -17.57
N PRO A 184 5.99 9.18 -18.64
CA PRO A 184 6.81 9.71 -19.72
C PRO A 184 6.06 10.77 -20.53
N ALA A 185 6.80 11.60 -21.28
CA ALA A 185 6.21 12.61 -22.16
C ALA A 185 5.32 11.98 -23.26
N SER A 186 5.66 10.75 -23.68
CA SER A 186 4.90 9.92 -24.59
C SER A 186 5.05 8.46 -24.19
N GLY A 187 3.99 7.68 -24.35
CA GLY A 187 3.95 6.25 -23.99
C GLY A 187 3.22 5.97 -22.67
N PRO A 188 3.19 4.68 -22.28
CA PRO A 188 2.48 4.24 -21.09
C PRO A 188 3.18 4.69 -19.80
N PRO A 189 2.44 4.97 -18.71
CA PRO A 189 3.03 5.07 -17.38
C PRO A 189 3.81 3.81 -16.99
N GLU A 190 4.85 3.99 -16.19
CA GLU A 190 5.71 2.92 -15.70
C GLU A 190 5.57 2.84 -14.17
N PHE A 191 5.37 1.63 -13.65
CA PHE A 191 5.47 1.30 -12.24
C PHE A 191 6.68 0.42 -12.02
N PHE A 192 7.68 0.96 -11.33
CA PHE A 192 8.93 0.29 -11.03
C PHE A 192 8.93 -0.20 -9.59
N ASP A 193 9.02 -1.52 -9.45
CA ASP A 193 9.23 -2.20 -8.18
C ASP A 193 10.32 -3.26 -8.38
N SER A 194 11.41 -3.13 -7.62
CA SER A 194 12.56 -4.03 -7.69
C SER A 194 12.26 -5.46 -7.24
N LEU A 195 11.20 -5.66 -6.45
CA LEU A 195 10.69 -6.99 -6.08
C LEU A 195 9.81 -7.61 -7.17
N GLY A 196 9.53 -6.88 -8.25
CA GLY A 196 8.68 -7.35 -9.35
C GLY A 196 7.22 -7.52 -8.96
N ARG A 197 6.77 -6.86 -7.88
CA ARG A 197 5.38 -6.92 -7.43
C ARG A 197 4.54 -5.94 -8.25
N TYR A 198 3.24 -6.23 -8.30
CA TYR A 198 2.27 -5.42 -9.03
C TYR A 198 1.75 -4.28 -8.13
N PRO A 199 1.30 -3.15 -8.70
CA PRO A 199 0.85 -1.99 -7.90
C PRO A 199 -0.29 -2.32 -6.93
N GLU A 200 -1.13 -3.32 -7.26
CA GLU A 200 -2.22 -3.83 -6.43
C GLU A 200 -1.75 -4.50 -5.13
N THR A 201 -0.46 -4.82 -5.00
CA THR A 201 0.13 -5.40 -3.79
C THR A 201 0.19 -4.40 -2.63
N TYR A 202 0.16 -3.10 -2.92
CA TYR A 202 0.32 -2.03 -1.94
C TYR A 202 -1.01 -1.32 -1.67
N GLN A 203 -1.06 -0.02 -1.93
CA GLN A 203 -2.29 0.75 -1.80
C GLN A 203 -3.25 0.42 -2.93
N ARG A 204 -4.53 0.19 -2.59
CA ARG A 204 -5.57 -0.19 -3.57
C ARG A 204 -5.68 0.77 -4.75
N TYR A 205 -5.35 2.05 -4.56
CA TYR A 205 -5.45 3.06 -5.61
C TYR A 205 -4.20 3.20 -6.49
N PHE A 206 -3.06 2.57 -6.17
CA PHE A 206 -1.83 2.68 -6.98
C PHE A 206 -2.06 2.24 -8.44
N ARG A 207 -2.80 1.15 -8.62
CA ARG A 207 -3.22 0.71 -9.95
C ARG A 207 -4.08 1.76 -10.66
N ASN A 208 -4.99 2.40 -9.95
CA ASN A 208 -5.89 3.41 -10.52
C ASN A 208 -5.13 4.64 -10.97
N VAL A 209 -4.08 5.05 -10.23
CA VAL A 209 -3.18 6.14 -10.65
C VAL A 209 -2.62 5.84 -12.04
N LEU A 210 -2.15 4.62 -12.30
CA LEU A 210 -1.58 4.26 -13.61
C LEU A 210 -2.64 4.29 -14.72
N ILE A 211 -3.82 3.73 -14.48
CA ILE A 211 -4.89 3.59 -15.47
C ILE A 211 -5.52 4.95 -15.84
N VAL A 212 -5.70 5.83 -14.86
CA VAL A 212 -6.20 7.19 -15.12
C VAL A 212 -5.20 8.01 -15.94
N ASN A 213 -3.92 7.61 -15.93
CA ASN A 213 -2.85 8.29 -16.65
C ASN A 213 -2.46 7.62 -17.99
N GLY A 214 -3.13 6.55 -18.41
CA GLY A 214 -2.91 5.92 -19.71
C GLY A 214 -3.75 4.65 -19.93
N PRO A 215 -4.03 4.27 -21.19
CA PRO A 215 -4.81 3.07 -21.50
C PRO A 215 -4.08 1.77 -21.11
N GLU A 216 -2.76 1.83 -20.97
CA GLU A 216 -1.87 0.74 -20.58
C GLU A 216 -0.78 1.28 -19.66
N TYR A 217 -0.16 0.41 -18.85
CA TYR A 217 1.01 0.73 -18.03
C TYR A 217 2.03 -0.41 -18.05
N CYS A 218 3.30 -0.09 -17.81
CA CYS A 218 4.38 -1.06 -17.74
C CYS A 218 4.75 -1.36 -16.29
N VAL A 219 5.17 -2.60 -16.02
CA VAL A 219 5.69 -3.05 -14.72
C VAL A 219 7.03 -3.77 -14.90
N VAL A 220 7.77 -3.96 -13.81
CA VAL A 220 8.94 -4.84 -13.79
C VAL A 220 8.47 -6.30 -13.84
N GLY A 221 8.83 -7.03 -14.91
CA GLY A 221 8.33 -8.39 -15.13
C GLY A 221 9.00 -9.49 -14.31
N ASN A 222 10.18 -9.25 -13.74
CA ASN A 222 10.92 -10.22 -12.92
C ASN A 222 11.50 -9.53 -11.68
N GLN A 223 11.50 -10.23 -10.54
CA GLN A 223 12.20 -9.79 -9.34
C GLN A 223 13.70 -9.60 -9.62
N ILE A 224 14.24 -8.45 -9.21
CA ILE A 224 15.66 -8.09 -9.38
C ILE A 224 16.36 -7.76 -8.06
N GLN A 225 15.60 -7.70 -6.96
CA GLN A 225 16.08 -7.53 -5.59
C GLN A 225 15.73 -8.77 -4.74
N PRO A 226 16.61 -9.23 -3.82
CA PRO A 226 16.25 -10.23 -2.82
C PRO A 226 15.13 -9.76 -1.88
N ASP A 227 14.19 -10.63 -1.51
CA ASP A 227 13.05 -10.27 -0.63
C ASP A 227 13.47 -9.83 0.78
N ASP A 228 14.65 -10.25 1.25
CA ASP A 228 15.19 -9.97 2.58
C ASP A 228 16.17 -8.78 2.60
N SER A 229 16.24 -8.01 1.52
CA SER A 229 17.15 -6.88 1.38
C SER A 229 16.49 -5.52 1.59
N ASN A 230 17.21 -4.59 2.20
CA ASN A 230 16.77 -3.21 2.49
C ASN A 230 17.18 -2.21 1.38
N THR A 231 17.50 -2.70 0.19
CA THR A 231 18.10 -1.90 -0.90
C THR A 231 17.08 -1.30 -1.87
N CYS A 232 15.77 -1.48 -1.66
CA CYS A 232 14.73 -1.01 -2.59
C CYS A 232 14.83 0.49 -2.96
N GLY A 233 15.23 1.33 -1.99
CA GLY A 233 15.54 2.74 -2.24
C GLY A 233 16.67 2.95 -3.24
N LEU A 234 17.75 2.15 -3.15
CA LEU A 234 18.88 2.18 -4.11
C LEU A 234 18.44 1.76 -5.52
N TYR A 235 17.53 0.78 -5.64
CA TYR A 235 16.97 0.39 -6.93
C TYR A 235 16.17 1.52 -7.55
N CYS A 236 15.32 2.19 -6.76
CA CYS A 236 14.58 3.38 -7.22
C CYS A 236 15.55 4.48 -7.67
N ILE A 237 16.58 4.78 -6.89
CA ILE A 237 17.60 5.78 -7.23
C ILE A 237 18.30 5.44 -8.55
N TYR A 238 18.73 4.19 -8.71
CA TYR A 238 19.37 3.72 -9.93
C TYR A 238 18.45 3.85 -11.15
N TYR A 239 17.19 3.42 -11.00
CA TYR A 239 16.16 3.53 -12.03
C TYR A 239 15.95 5.00 -12.43
N VAL A 240 15.70 5.90 -11.48
CA VAL A 240 15.46 7.33 -11.75
C VAL A 240 16.67 7.98 -12.43
N LYS A 241 17.88 7.73 -11.94
CA LYS A 241 19.11 8.31 -12.53
C LYS A 241 19.31 7.89 -13.99
N LEU A 242 19.00 6.65 -14.34
CA LEU A 242 19.08 6.18 -15.73
C LEU A 242 17.90 6.64 -16.57
N ARG A 243 16.68 6.71 -16.01
CA ARG A 243 15.49 7.23 -16.69
C ARG A 243 15.68 8.71 -17.08
N CYS A 244 16.24 9.52 -16.18
CA CYS A 244 16.60 10.92 -16.45
C CYS A 244 17.68 11.08 -17.53
N ARG A 245 18.47 10.04 -17.81
CA ARG A 245 19.44 10.00 -18.93
C ARG A 245 18.81 9.53 -20.24
N GLY A 246 17.50 9.31 -20.26
CA GLY A 246 16.75 8.91 -21.45
C GLY A 246 16.71 7.41 -21.70
N LEU A 247 17.17 6.56 -20.77
CA LEU A 247 17.03 5.11 -20.92
C LEU A 247 15.59 4.69 -20.65
N GLU A 248 15.12 3.67 -21.36
CA GLU A 248 13.81 3.04 -21.11
C GLU A 248 13.88 2.03 -19.96
N MET A 249 12.77 1.81 -19.26
CA MET A 249 12.69 0.86 -18.14
C MET A 249 13.22 -0.54 -18.51
N LYS A 250 12.87 -1.05 -19.69
CA LYS A 250 13.33 -2.37 -20.16
C LYS A 250 14.86 -2.46 -20.25
N ASP A 251 15.52 -1.38 -20.67
CA ASP A 251 16.97 -1.34 -20.83
C ASP A 251 17.67 -1.19 -19.48
N ILE A 252 17.05 -0.46 -18.54
CA ILE A 252 17.50 -0.37 -17.15
C ILE A 252 17.44 -1.75 -16.48
N ILE A 253 16.31 -2.45 -16.60
CA ILE A 253 16.11 -3.79 -16.01
C ILE A 253 17.13 -4.79 -16.58
N ARG A 254 17.44 -4.72 -17.87
CA ARG A 254 18.47 -5.58 -18.52
C ARG A 254 19.87 -5.42 -17.95
N THR A 255 20.14 -4.37 -17.17
CA THR A 255 21.43 -4.21 -16.49
C THR A 255 21.57 -5.07 -15.23
N PHE A 256 20.50 -5.75 -14.82
CA PHE A 256 20.46 -6.65 -13.66
C PHE A 256 20.42 -8.12 -14.10
N SER A 257 20.98 -8.99 -13.28
CA SER A 257 20.86 -10.44 -13.43
C SER A 257 19.45 -10.88 -13.07
N SER A 258 18.83 -11.72 -13.89
CA SER A 258 17.53 -12.33 -13.58
C SER A 258 17.63 -13.57 -12.68
N THR A 259 18.84 -14.04 -12.38
CA THR A 259 19.07 -15.27 -11.60
C THR A 259 19.96 -15.07 -10.39
N ASP A 260 20.72 -13.96 -10.33
CA ASP A 260 21.67 -13.66 -9.27
C ASP A 260 21.32 -12.33 -8.61
N LEU A 261 20.36 -12.39 -7.69
CA LEU A 261 19.81 -11.22 -6.99
C LEU A 261 20.83 -10.61 -6.01
N ILE A 262 21.70 -11.44 -5.41
CA ILE A 262 22.76 -10.98 -4.49
C ILE A 262 23.79 -10.13 -5.23
N LYS A 263 24.14 -10.51 -6.47
CA LYS A 263 25.01 -9.69 -7.31
C LYS A 263 24.37 -8.35 -7.70
N ASN A 264 23.05 -8.31 -7.86
CA ASN A 264 22.35 -7.06 -8.14
C ASN A 264 22.43 -6.09 -6.95
N ASP A 265 22.21 -6.58 -5.73
CA ASP A 265 22.40 -5.80 -4.51
C ASP A 265 23.82 -5.30 -4.39
N SER A 266 24.80 -6.21 -4.50
CA SER A 266 26.22 -5.87 -4.39
C SER A 266 26.64 -4.79 -5.38
N LYS A 267 26.07 -4.83 -6.61
CA LYS A 267 26.29 -3.81 -7.63
C LYS A 267 25.78 -2.44 -7.17
N LEU A 268 24.59 -2.35 -6.58
CA LEU A 268 24.01 -1.08 -6.14
C LEU A 268 24.67 -0.54 -4.89
N VAL A 269 25.01 -1.40 -3.92
CA VAL A 269 25.76 -1.00 -2.72
C VAL A 269 27.14 -0.47 -3.11
N ALA A 270 27.83 -1.09 -4.06
CA ALA A 270 29.11 -0.57 -4.54
C ALA A 270 29.01 0.79 -5.26
N LEU A 271 27.84 1.13 -5.80
CA LEU A 271 27.60 2.39 -6.50
C LEU A 271 27.15 3.54 -5.59
N PHE A 272 26.46 3.22 -4.49
CA PHE A 272 25.73 4.20 -3.68
C PHE A 272 25.85 4.04 -2.17
N GLY A 273 26.42 2.94 -1.68
CA GLY A 273 26.62 2.64 -0.26
C GLY A 273 27.98 3.04 0.28
#